data_AF-A0AAD7SZC7-F1
#
_entry.id   AF-A0AAD7SZC7-F1
#
_cell.length_a   1.000
_cell.length_b   1.000
_cell.length_c   1.000
_cell.angle_alpha   90.00
_cell.angle_beta   90.00
_cell.angle_gamma   90.00
#
_symmetry.space_group_name_H-M   'P 1'
#
loop_
_entity.id
_entity.type
_entity.pdbx_description
1 polymer ?
#
loop_
_entity_poly.entity_id
_entity_poly.type
_entity_poly.pdbx_seq_one_letter_code
_entity_poly.pdbx_strand_id
1 'polypeptide(L)'
;MEAAVFIVSLIDCCALIFLSVYFIITLSDLECDYINARACCSKLNKWVIPELVGQALATVLMLISMHWFVFLLNLPVAGWNVYRFMNVPMGNMGVFDPTEIHNRGQLKSHMKEAMIKLGFHLLCFFIYLYSMILALIND
;
A
#
# COMPACT_ATOMS: atom_id res chain seq x y z
N MET A 1 -26.77 3.03 -2.72
CA MET A 1 -25.73 3.80 -1.96
C MET A 1 -24.45 2.99 -1.79
N GLU A 2 -24.56 1.67 -1.64
CA GLU A 2 -23.42 0.75 -1.51
C GLU A 2 -22.55 0.70 -2.77
N ALA A 3 -23.15 0.72 -3.96
CA ALA A 3 -22.42 0.76 -5.23
C ALA A 3 -21.43 1.94 -5.33
N ALA A 4 -21.80 3.12 -4.81
CA ALA A 4 -20.91 4.29 -4.81
C ALA A 4 -19.68 4.08 -3.92
N VAL A 5 -19.84 3.42 -2.76
CA VAL A 5 -18.72 3.12 -1.86
C VAL A 5 -17.77 2.11 -2.50
N PHE A 6 -18.30 1.10 -3.20
CA PHE A 6 -17.48 0.15 -3.94
C PHE A 6 -16.72 0.79 -5.10
N ILE A 7 -17.34 1.72 -5.84
CA ILE A 7 -16.67 2.46 -6.92
C ILE A 7 -15.52 3.31 -6.36
N VAL A 8 -15.74 4.04 -5.27
CA VAL A 8 -14.67 4.83 -4.62
C VAL A 8 -13.55 3.92 -4.12
N SER A 9 -13.89 2.77 -3.54
CA SER A 9 -12.91 1.79 -3.04
C SER A 9 -12.11 1.13 -4.16
N LEU A 10 -12.73 0.92 -5.34
CA LEU A 10 -12.03 0.45 -6.53
C LEU A 10 -11.03 1.49 -7.04
N ILE A 11 -11.41 2.77 -7.07
CA ILE A 11 -10.51 3.86 -7.48
C ILE A 11 -9.32 3.96 -6.52
N ASP A 12 -9.57 3.91 -5.22
CA ASP A 12 -8.52 3.90 -4.19
C ASP A 12 -7.59 2.67 -4.35
N CYS A 13 -8.17 1.49 -4.56
CA CYS A 13 -7.40 0.27 -4.80
C CYS A 13 -6.52 0.37 -6.05
N CYS A 14 -7.02 0.96 -7.15
CA CYS A 14 -6.21 1.23 -8.35
C CYS A 14 -5.04 2.17 -8.04
N ALA A 15 -5.28 3.22 -7.25
CA ALA A 15 -4.22 4.14 -6.83
C ALA A 15 -3.15 3.44 -5.98
N LEU A 16 -3.56 2.58 -5.04
CA LEU A 16 -2.65 1.79 -4.20
C LEU A 16 -1.85 0.74 -5.00
N ILE A 17 -2.45 0.12 -6.02
CA ILE A 17 -1.75 -0.77 -6.95
C ILE A 17 -0.68 0.01 -7.71
N PHE A 18 -1.05 1.15 -8.30
CA PHE A 18 -0.11 1.99 -9.04
C PHE A 18 1.05 2.45 -8.14
N LEU A 19 0.75 2.85 -6.91
CA LEU A 19 1.74 3.22 -5.91
C LEU A 19 2.66 2.05 -5.54
N SER A 20 2.11 0.84 -5.36
CA SER A 20 2.89 -0.37 -5.08
C SER A 20 3.85 -0.71 -6.22
N VAL A 21 3.39 -0.58 -7.47
CA VAL A 21 4.26 -0.73 -8.66
C VAL A 21 5.34 0.35 -8.70
N TYR A 22 4.99 1.61 -8.40
CA TYR A 22 5.96 2.70 -8.32
C TYR A 22 7.06 2.43 -7.28
N PHE A 23 6.70 1.90 -6.11
CA PHE A 23 7.67 1.49 -5.08
C PHE A 23 8.61 0.39 -5.60
N ILE A 24 8.07 -0.64 -6.26
CA ILE A 24 8.88 -1.74 -6.82
C ILE A 24 9.86 -1.21 -7.87
N ILE A 25 9.39 -0.39 -8.81
CA ILE A 25 10.23 0.19 -9.87
C ILE A 25 11.34 1.04 -9.25
N THR A 26 11.00 1.95 -8.32
CA THR A 26 11.99 2.85 -7.71
C THR A 26 13.04 2.08 -6.89
N LEU A 27 12.65 0.98 -6.22
CA LEU A 27 13.58 0.09 -5.54
C LEU A 27 14.42 -0.72 -6.53
N SER A 28 13.88 -1.09 -7.69
CA SER A 28 14.61 -1.81 -8.75
C SER A 28 15.62 -0.91 -9.45
N ASP A 29 15.28 0.37 -9.67
CA ASP A 29 16.22 1.37 -10.15
C ASP A 29 17.38 1.55 -9.17
N LEU A 30 17.11 1.44 -7.86
CA LEU A 30 18.16 1.47 -6.84
C LEU A 30 19.00 0.18 -6.83
N GLU A 31 18.41 -1.00 -7.04
CA GLU A 31 19.13 -2.28 -7.11
C GLU A 31 20.09 -2.34 -8.31
N CYS A 32 19.69 -1.74 -9.42
CA CYS A 32 20.51 -1.63 -10.64
C CYS A 32 21.46 -0.42 -10.62
N ASP A 33 21.60 0.29 -9.50
CA ASP A 33 22.42 1.50 -9.33
C ASP A 33 22.08 2.64 -10.33
N TYR A 34 20.85 2.70 -10.85
CA TYR A 34 20.40 3.79 -11.75
C TYR A 34 20.14 5.11 -11.01
N ILE A 35 19.82 5.08 -9.71
CA ILE A 35 19.50 6.26 -8.91
C ILE A 35 20.25 6.26 -7.57
N ASN A 36 20.62 7.44 -7.09
CA ASN A 36 21.26 7.59 -5.79
C ASN A 36 20.28 7.29 -4.62
N ALA A 37 20.75 6.58 -3.60
CA ALA A 37 19.96 6.16 -2.43
C ALA A 37 19.23 7.34 -1.76
N ARG A 38 19.88 8.50 -1.67
CA ARG A 38 19.28 9.72 -1.08
C ARG A 38 18.08 10.23 -1.87
N ALA A 39 18.17 10.23 -3.20
CA ALA A 39 17.09 10.66 -4.08
C ALA A 39 15.93 9.65 -4.06
N CYS A 40 16.24 8.35 -4.01
CA CYS A 40 15.26 7.29 -3.83
C CYS A 40 14.49 7.46 -2.50
N CYS A 41 15.19 7.57 -1.36
CA CYS A 41 14.57 7.70 -0.04
C CYS A 41 13.67 8.94 0.07
N SER A 42 14.07 10.08 -0.49
CA SER A 42 13.23 11.29 -0.50
C SER A 42 11.94 11.11 -1.31
N LYS A 43 12.00 10.41 -2.45
CA LYS A 43 10.82 10.09 -3.26
C LYS A 43 9.92 9.10 -2.53
N LEU A 44 10.49 7.99 -2.05
CA LEU A 44 9.77 6.94 -1.34
C LEU A 44 9.06 7.47 -0.10
N ASN A 45 9.76 8.21 0.76
CA ASN A 45 9.19 8.74 2.00
C ASN A 45 8.02 9.72 1.75
N LYS A 46 8.07 10.48 0.65
CA LYS A 46 6.96 11.36 0.25
C LYS A 46 5.69 10.58 -0.10
N TRP A 47 5.83 9.37 -0.67
CA TRP A 47 4.72 8.52 -1.09
C TRP A 47 4.22 7.56 -0.01
N VAL A 48 5.01 7.31 1.03
CA VAL A 48 4.61 6.49 2.20
C VAL A 48 3.39 7.06 2.93
N ILE A 49 3.32 8.39 3.09
CA ILE A 49 2.17 9.03 3.76
C ILE A 49 0.87 8.85 2.94
N PRO A 50 0.85 9.15 1.62
CA PRO A 50 -0.29 8.83 0.76
C PRO A 50 -0.71 7.35 0.79
N GLU A 51 0.25 6.42 0.82
CA GLU A 51 -0.05 4.97 0.92
C GLU A 51 -0.83 4.65 2.20
N LEU A 52 -0.32 5.14 3.34
CA LEU A 52 -0.92 4.91 4.65
C LEU A 52 -2.33 5.52 4.71
N VAL A 53 -2.51 6.72 4.17
CA VAL A 53 -3.81 7.40 4.11
C VAL A 53 -4.79 6.64 3.22
N GLY A 54 -4.38 6.17 2.04
CA GLY A 54 -5.23 5.37 1.16
C GLY A 54 -5.68 4.07 1.82
N GLN A 55 -4.75 3.31 2.41
CA GLN A 55 -5.08 2.08 3.13
C GLN A 55 -6.02 2.32 4.32
N ALA A 56 -5.80 3.39 5.09
CA ALA A 56 -6.66 3.78 6.21
C ALA A 56 -8.06 4.20 5.73
N LEU A 57 -8.13 4.95 4.62
CA LEU A 57 -9.38 5.36 4.01
C LEU A 57 -10.17 4.15 3.51
N ALA A 58 -9.54 3.22 2.80
CA ALA A 58 -10.17 1.98 2.35
C ALA A 58 -10.72 1.14 3.52
N THR A 59 -9.95 0.99 4.60
CA THR A 59 -10.40 0.24 5.79
C THR A 59 -11.57 0.92 6.50
N VAL A 60 -11.56 2.24 6.62
CA VAL A 60 -12.67 3.01 7.24
C VAL A 60 -13.93 2.96 6.38
N LEU A 61 -13.82 3.09 5.06
CA LEU A 61 -14.95 2.97 4.14
C LEU A 61 -15.61 1.59 4.24
N MET A 62 -14.81 0.52 4.29
CA MET A 62 -15.33 -0.85 4.44
C MET A 62 -15.99 -1.10 5.80
N LEU A 63 -15.51 -0.43 6.85
CA LEU A 63 -16.13 -0.48 8.18
C LEU A 63 -17.52 0.19 8.17
N ILE A 64 -17.64 1.36 7.53
CA ILE A 64 -18.92 2.07 7.40
C ILE A 64 -19.93 1.26 6.58
N SER A 65 -19.47 0.57 5.54
CA SER A 65 -20.31 -0.31 4.73
C SER A 65 -20.67 -1.65 5.39
N MET A 66 -20.27 -1.91 6.66
CA MET A 66 -20.58 -3.16 7.39
C MET A 66 -20.11 -4.45 6.67
N HIS A 67 -19.10 -4.36 5.80
CA HIS A 67 -18.54 -5.51 5.10
C HIS A 67 -17.40 -6.15 5.91
N TRP A 68 -17.78 -6.88 6.97
CA TRP A 68 -16.86 -7.45 7.97
C TRP A 68 -15.75 -8.33 7.38
N PHE A 69 -16.04 -9.14 6.37
CA PHE A 69 -15.05 -10.02 5.73
C PHE A 69 -13.91 -9.23 5.07
N VAL A 70 -14.28 -8.18 4.34
CA VAL A 70 -13.33 -7.34 3.59
C VAL A 70 -12.53 -6.42 4.52
N PHE A 71 -13.17 -5.96 5.60
CA PHE A 71 -12.49 -5.26 6.68
C PHE A 71 -11.43 -6.13 7.37
N LEU A 72 -11.79 -7.37 7.74
CA LEU A 72 -10.87 -8.36 8.32
C LEU A 72 -9.68 -8.66 7.41
N LEU A 73 -9.91 -8.71 6.10
CA LEU A 73 -8.86 -8.94 5.11
C LEU A 73 -7.87 -7.77 5.06
N ASN A 74 -8.33 -6.52 5.19
CA ASN A 74 -7.48 -5.32 5.14
C ASN A 74 -6.74 -5.01 6.46
N LEU A 75 -7.29 -5.44 7.61
CA LEU A 75 -6.68 -5.24 8.93
C LEU A 75 -5.20 -5.67 9.04
N PRO A 76 -4.76 -6.84 8.56
CA PRO A 76 -3.35 -7.25 8.69
C PRO A 76 -2.40 -6.29 7.93
N VAL A 77 -2.79 -5.83 6.75
CA VAL A 77 -1.96 -4.90 5.95
C VAL A 77 -1.96 -3.51 6.58
N ALA A 78 -3.12 -3.01 7.01
CA ALA A 78 -3.22 -1.73 7.71
C ALA A 78 -2.44 -1.74 9.03
N GLY A 79 -2.58 -2.78 9.84
CA GLY A 79 -1.86 -2.96 11.10
C GLY A 79 -0.36 -3.06 10.88
N TRP A 80 0.09 -3.76 9.84
CA TRP A 80 1.49 -3.82 9.47
C TRP A 80 2.06 -2.47 9.03
N ASN A 81 1.30 -1.70 8.24
CA ASN A 81 1.70 -0.35 7.83
C ASN A 81 1.82 0.61 9.02
N VAL A 82 0.87 0.56 9.96
CA VAL A 82 0.90 1.36 11.20
C VAL A 82 2.05 0.94 12.09
N TYR A 83 2.26 -0.37 12.29
CA TYR A 83 3.39 -0.90 13.06
C TYR A 83 4.72 -0.42 12.47
N ARG A 84 4.87 -0.47 11.14
CA ARG A 84 6.09 0.00 10.48
C ARG A 84 6.29 1.50 10.69
N PHE A 85 5.23 2.30 10.60
CA PHE A 85 5.31 3.75 10.81
C PHE A 85 5.68 4.11 12.25
N MET A 86 5.17 3.37 13.25
CA MET A 86 5.46 3.61 14.67
C MET A 86 6.85 3.14 15.10
N ASN A 87 7.40 2.08 14.49
CA ASN A 87 8.72 1.56 14.83
C ASN A 87 9.87 2.28 14.11
N VAL A 88 9.61 3.41 13.44
CA VAL A 88 10.69 4.23 12.86
C VAL A 88 11.47 4.87 14.01
N PRO A 89 12.78 4.58 14.15
CA PRO A 89 13.59 5.20 15.20
C PRO A 89 13.67 6.72 14.99
N MET A 90 13.57 7.48 16.09
CA MET A 90 13.51 8.96 16.13
C MET A 90 14.75 9.71 15.55
N GLY A 91 15.70 9.01 14.92
CA GLY A 91 16.87 9.58 14.25
C GLY A 91 16.94 9.36 12.74
N ASN A 92 16.04 8.57 12.15
CA ASN A 92 16.04 8.30 10.70
C ASN A 92 15.39 9.46 9.92
N MET A 93 15.84 9.67 8.68
CA MET A 93 15.25 10.67 7.76
C MET A 93 13.85 10.27 7.24
N GLY A 94 13.29 9.15 7.69
CA GLY A 94 11.99 8.61 7.30
C GLY A 94 11.92 7.08 7.46
N VAL A 95 10.87 6.45 6.89
CA VAL A 95 10.76 4.97 6.85
C VAL A 95 11.90 4.33 6.06
N PHE A 96 12.50 5.07 5.12
CA PHE A 96 13.62 4.64 4.31
C PHE A 96 14.82 5.54 4.59
N ASP A 97 15.90 4.97 5.13
CA ASP A 97 17.16 5.68 5.36
C ASP A 97 18.23 5.31 4.33
N PRO A 98 18.90 6.30 3.68
CA PRO A 98 19.95 6.03 2.71
C PRO A 98 21.13 5.21 3.23
N THR A 99 21.42 5.21 4.54
CA THR A 99 22.52 4.41 5.09
C THR A 99 22.16 2.93 5.24
N GLU A 100 20.89 2.62 5.45
CA GLU A 100 20.41 1.25 5.67
C GLU A 100 19.99 0.56 4.36
N ILE A 101 19.49 1.33 3.38
CA ILE A 101 18.90 0.79 2.15
C ILE A 101 19.92 0.17 1.17
N HIS A 102 21.20 0.54 1.28
CA HIS A 102 22.26 -0.04 0.45
C HIS A 102 22.67 -1.44 0.92
N ASN A 103 22.24 -1.86 2.12
CA ASN A 103 22.45 -3.22 2.57
C ASN A 103 21.56 -4.16 1.75
N ARG A 104 22.17 -5.03 0.93
CA ARG A 104 21.46 -5.95 0.02
C ARG A 104 20.38 -6.79 0.70
N GLY A 105 20.53 -7.09 1.99
CA GLY A 105 19.51 -7.80 2.77
C GLY A 105 18.23 -6.99 3.01
N GLN A 106 18.36 -5.71 3.37
CA GLN A 106 17.22 -4.82 3.64
C GLN A 106 16.49 -4.45 2.34
N LEU A 107 17.22 -4.19 1.25
CA LEU A 107 16.63 -3.91 -0.06
C LEU A 107 15.72 -5.03 -0.54
N LYS A 108 16.18 -6.29 -0.46
CA LYS A 108 15.37 -7.46 -0.82
C LYS A 108 14.16 -7.66 0.08
N SER A 109 14.28 -7.33 1.38
CA SER A 109 13.15 -7.35 2.32
C SER A 109 12.07 -6.35 1.91
N HIS A 110 12.45 -5.09 1.65
CA HIS A 110 11.52 -4.04 1.21
C HIS A 110 10.87 -4.34 -0.14
N MET A 111 11.63 -4.90 -1.09
CA MET A 111 11.06 -5.37 -2.36
C MET A 111 10.04 -6.50 -2.15
N LYS A 112 10.36 -7.51 -1.34
CA LYS A 112 9.45 -8.62 -1.05
C LYS A 112 8.17 -8.12 -0.41
N GLU A 113 8.30 -7.18 0.52
CA GLU A 113 7.18 -6.54 1.19
C GLU A 113 6.29 -5.74 0.23
N ALA A 114 6.88 -4.96 -0.69
CA ALA A 114 6.14 -4.27 -1.73
C ALA A 114 5.43 -5.24 -2.70
N MET A 115 6.07 -6.36 -3.05
CA MET A 115 5.44 -7.42 -3.87
C MET A 115 4.26 -8.09 -3.15
N ILE A 116 4.38 -8.38 -1.86
CA ILE A 116 3.28 -8.96 -1.07
C ILE A 116 2.10 -7.97 -1.03
N LYS A 117 2.37 -6.69 -0.79
CA LYS A 117 1.34 -5.64 -0.83
C LYS A 117 0.68 -5.55 -2.20
N LEU A 118 1.45 -5.58 -3.29
CA LEU A 118 0.90 -5.57 -4.64
C LEU A 118 -0.08 -6.74 -4.85
N GLY A 119 0.35 -7.96 -4.51
CA GLY A 119 -0.48 -9.16 -4.63
C GLY A 119 -1.77 -9.06 -3.80
N PHE A 120 -1.68 -8.50 -2.59
CA PHE A 120 -2.83 -8.26 -1.73
C PHE A 120 -3.83 -7.26 -2.33
N HIS A 121 -3.35 -6.11 -2.81
CA HIS A 121 -4.21 -5.10 -3.44
C HIS A 121 -4.87 -5.64 -4.71
N LEU A 122 -4.15 -6.45 -5.49
CA LEU A 122 -4.69 -7.08 -6.70
C LEU A 122 -5.81 -8.09 -6.36
N LEU A 123 -5.64 -8.87 -5.28
CA LEU A 123 -6.69 -9.75 -4.79
C LEU A 123 -7.92 -8.94 -4.29
N CYS A 124 -7.69 -7.87 -3.53
CA CYS A 124 -8.74 -6.98 -3.07
C CYS A 124 -9.48 -6.31 -4.23
N PHE A 125 -8.78 -5.95 -5.31
CA PHE A 125 -9.38 -5.38 -6.51
C PHE A 125 -10.45 -6.31 -7.11
N PHE A 126 -10.14 -7.60 -7.26
CA PHE A 126 -11.13 -8.57 -7.77
C PHE A 126 -12.31 -8.75 -6.82
N ILE A 127 -12.08 -8.74 -5.50
CA ILE A 127 -13.15 -8.80 -4.49
C ILE A 127 -14.05 -7.57 -4.59
N TYR A 128 -13.48 -6.36 -4.62
CA TYR A 128 -14.25 -5.13 -4.75
C TYR A 128 -15.04 -5.07 -6.05
N LEU A 129 -14.46 -5.55 -7.15
CA LEU A 129 -15.12 -5.63 -8.45
C LEU A 129 -16.32 -6.58 -8.38
N TYR A 130 -16.15 -7.78 -7.79
CA TYR A 130 -17.24 -8.73 -7.61
C TYR A 130 -18.36 -8.18 -6.72
N SER A 131 -18.01 -7.57 -5.58
CA SER A 131 -18.97 -6.95 -4.66
C SER A 131 -19.71 -5.78 -5.31
N MET A 132 -19.03 -4.96 -6.14
CA MET A 132 -19.66 -3.89 -6.90
C MET A 132 -20.71 -4.43 -7.87
N ILE A 133 -20.37 -5.47 -8.64
CA ILE A 133 -21.30 -6.09 -9.61
C ILE A 133 -22.53 -6.65 -8.88
N LEU A 134 -22.34 -7.36 -7.76
CA LEU A 134 -23.45 -7.86 -6.97
C LEU A 134 -24.34 -6.75 -6.42
N ALA A 135 -23.74 -5.68 -5.89
CA ALA A 135 -24.48 -4.53 -5.40
C ALA A 135 -25.29 -3.86 -6.52
N LEU A 136 -24.73 -3.77 -7.74
CA LEU A 136 -25.41 -3.20 -8.90
C LEU A 136 -26.54 -4.08 -9.46
N ILE A 137 -26.41 -5.41 -9.34
CA ILE A 137 -27.45 -6.37 -9.76
C ILE A 137 -28.61 -6.40 -8.75
N ASN A 138 -28.30 -6.19 -7.47
CA ASN A 138 -29.26 -6.27 -6.37
C ASN A 138 -29.90 -4.92 -6.00
N ASP A 139 -29.36 -3.81 -6.52
CA ASP A 139 -30.02 -2.49 -6.62
C ASP A 139 -31.06 -2.49 -7.76
#